data_AF-A0A2S6SB58-F1
#
_entry.id   AF-A0A2S6SB58-F1
#
_cell.length_a   1.000
_cell.length_b   1.000
_cell.length_c   1.000
_cell.angle_alpha   90.00
_cell.angle_beta   90.00
_cell.angle_gamma   90.00
#
_symmetry.space_group_name_H-M   'P 1'
#
loop_
_entity.id
_entity.type
_entity.pdbx_description
1 polymer ?
#
loop_
_entity_poly.entity_id
_entity_poly.type
_entity_poly.pdbx_seq_one_letter_code
_entity_poly.pdbx_strand_id
1 'polypeptide(L)'
;MKRLIKLVTIVLLTSVMSFATALMAADSKKPIRIPTHNWSSQVVMAYVIGGIFESIGNNVEYVPADSQAVYESIRQGDIDISHEVWQSAFGKSFDAARDAGGLLDWGDHEARTLEDMGYPNWVADLCPGLP
;
A
#
# COMPACT_ATOMS: atom_id res chain seq x y z
N MET A 1 -47.45 -22.28 -29.64
CA MET A 1 -47.38 -21.54 -28.36
C MET A 1 -46.27 -22.03 -27.42
N LYS A 2 -46.28 -23.29 -26.97
CA LYS A 2 -45.25 -23.81 -26.02
C LYS A 2 -43.78 -23.71 -26.51
N ARG A 3 -43.52 -23.92 -27.81
CA ARG A 3 -42.17 -23.75 -28.39
C ARG A 3 -41.73 -22.28 -28.49
N LEU A 4 -42.67 -21.38 -28.77
CA LEU A 4 -42.42 -19.94 -28.83
C LEU A 4 -42.10 -19.38 -27.44
N ILE A 5 -42.84 -19.83 -26.42
CA ILE A 5 -42.60 -19.48 -25.02
C ILE A 5 -41.20 -19.95 -24.60
N LYS A 6 -40.80 -21.20 -24.92
CA LYS A 6 -39.45 -21.70 -24.62
C LYS A 6 -38.33 -20.90 -25.30
N LEU A 7 -38.49 -20.51 -26.56
CA LEU A 7 -37.49 -19.68 -27.25
C LEU A 7 -37.38 -18.29 -26.61
N VAL A 8 -38.50 -17.66 -26.27
CA VAL A 8 -38.50 -16.35 -25.59
C VAL A 8 -37.84 -16.45 -24.22
N THR A 9 -38.11 -17.50 -23.46
CA THR A 9 -37.48 -17.74 -22.14
C THR A 9 -35.96 -17.94 -22.27
N ILE A 10 -35.49 -18.70 -23.27
CA ILE A 10 -34.06 -18.92 -23.50
C ILE A 10 -33.35 -17.61 -23.87
N VAL A 11 -33.93 -16.82 -24.79
CA VAL A 11 -33.36 -15.53 -25.21
C VAL A 11 -33.31 -14.54 -24.04
N LEU A 12 -34.35 -14.51 -23.21
CA LEU A 12 -34.39 -13.66 -22.02
C LEU A 12 -33.31 -14.05 -21.01
N LEU A 13 -33.15 -15.35 -20.71
CA LEU A 13 -32.09 -15.85 -19.81
C LEU A 13 -30.69 -15.55 -20.34
N THR A 14 -30.45 -15.69 -21.65
CA THR A 14 -29.13 -15.37 -22.23
C THR A 14 -28.83 -13.87 -22.18
N SER A 15 -29.82 -12.99 -22.38
CA SER A 15 -29.61 -11.53 -22.32
C SER A 15 -29.31 -11.03 -20.91
N VAL A 16 -29.91 -11.63 -19.87
CA VAL A 16 -29.66 -11.28 -18.47
C VAL A 16 -28.25 -11.73 -18.05
N MET A 17 -27.78 -12.88 -18.54
CA MET A 17 -26.42 -13.35 -18.28
C MET A 17 -25.35 -12.44 -18.93
N SER A 18 -25.62 -11.90 -20.12
CA SER A 18 -24.69 -10.99 -20.82
C SER A 18 -24.62 -9.59 -20.20
N PHE A 19 -25.66 -9.14 -19.51
CA PHE A 19 -25.62 -7.89 -18.73
C PHE A 19 -24.87 -8.05 -17.40
N ALA A 20 -24.85 -9.24 -16.83
CA ALA A 20 -24.12 -9.52 -15.59
C ALA A 20 -22.59 -9.50 -15.78
N THR A 21 -22.09 -9.81 -16.99
CA THR A 21 -20.64 -9.80 -17.27
C THR A 21 -20.06 -8.41 -17.52
N ALA A 22 -20.88 -7.37 -17.60
CA ALA A 22 -20.44 -5.98 -17.82
C ALA A 22 -20.36 -5.15 -16.52
N LEU A 23 -20.72 -5.72 -15.37
CA LEU A 23 -20.37 -5.17 -14.07
C LEU A 23 -18.90 -5.51 -13.80
N MET A 24 -17.99 -4.83 -14.50
CA MET A 24 -16.67 -4.55 -13.93
C MET A 24 -16.95 -3.93 -12.57
N ALA A 25 -16.59 -4.64 -11.49
CA ALA A 25 -16.83 -4.14 -10.14
C ALA A 25 -16.21 -2.74 -10.07
N ALA A 26 -17.03 -1.72 -9.93
CA ALA A 26 -16.54 -0.37 -9.75
C ALA A 26 -15.65 -0.37 -8.51
N ASP A 27 -14.51 0.31 -8.59
CA ASP A 27 -13.61 0.42 -7.43
C ASP A 27 -14.36 0.98 -6.23
N SER A 28 -13.93 0.52 -5.06
CA SER A 28 -14.49 0.97 -3.79
C SER A 28 -14.38 2.48 -3.67
N LYS A 29 -15.42 3.14 -3.16
CA LYS A 29 -15.36 4.57 -2.82
C LYS A 29 -14.57 4.86 -1.55
N LYS A 30 -14.16 3.81 -0.80
CA LYS A 30 -13.35 3.97 0.41
C LYS A 30 -11.98 4.57 0.05
N PRO A 31 -11.46 5.50 0.85
CA PRO A 31 -10.13 6.05 0.60
C PRO A 31 -9.05 5.01 0.81
N ILE A 32 -7.98 5.12 0.03
CA ILE A 32 -6.70 4.45 0.29
C ILE A 32 -6.03 5.19 1.44
N ARG A 33 -5.82 4.48 2.55
CA ARG A 33 -5.27 4.99 3.80
C ARG A 33 -3.75 4.84 3.76
N ILE A 34 -3.06 5.96 3.57
CA ILE A 34 -1.60 6.03 3.46
C ILE A 34 -1.03 6.53 4.80
N PRO A 35 -0.07 5.83 5.40
CA PRO A 35 0.49 6.25 6.68
C PRO A 35 1.42 7.46 6.48
N THR A 36 1.43 8.36 7.46
CA THR A 36 2.49 9.37 7.63
C THR A 36 3.25 9.09 8.92
N HIS A 37 4.57 9.07 8.83
CA HIS A 37 5.49 8.93 9.95
C HIS A 37 6.12 10.28 10.29
N ASN A 38 7.30 10.25 10.91
CA ASN A 38 7.95 11.41 11.52
C ASN A 38 9.28 11.81 10.86
N TRP A 39 9.54 11.41 9.61
CA TRP A 39 10.70 11.85 8.85
C TRP A 39 10.34 12.32 7.44
N SER A 40 11.18 13.22 6.91
CA SER A 40 10.82 14.03 5.75
C SER A 40 10.63 13.22 4.46
N SER A 41 11.51 12.26 4.16
CA SER A 41 11.40 11.49 2.91
C SER A 41 10.09 10.72 2.87
N GLN A 42 9.71 10.07 3.96
CA GLN A 42 8.49 9.29 4.02
C GLN A 42 7.25 10.15 3.90
N VAL A 43 7.21 11.29 4.59
CA VAL A 43 6.06 12.20 4.51
C VAL A 43 5.92 12.72 3.09
N VAL A 44 7.01 13.19 2.47
CA VAL A 44 6.97 13.67 1.08
C VAL A 44 6.50 12.58 0.13
N MET A 45 7.06 11.37 0.24
CA MET A 45 6.71 10.26 -0.65
C MET A 45 5.28 9.78 -0.45
N ALA A 46 4.73 9.87 0.78
CA ALA A 46 3.32 9.57 1.05
C ALA A 46 2.40 10.44 0.20
N TYR A 47 2.65 11.75 0.17
CA TYR A 47 1.86 12.70 -0.63
C TYR A 47 2.10 12.55 -2.14
N VAL A 48 3.31 12.15 -2.57
CA VAL A 48 3.56 11.85 -4.00
C VAL A 48 2.74 10.64 -4.45
N ILE A 49 2.79 9.53 -3.71
CA ILE A 49 2.02 8.32 -4.03
C ILE A 49 0.52 8.58 -3.91
N GLY A 50 0.09 9.30 -2.88
CA GLY A 50 -1.31 9.71 -2.73
C GLY A 50 -1.79 10.54 -3.93
N GLY A 51 -1.01 11.52 -4.39
CA GLY A 51 -1.32 12.29 -5.59
C GLY A 51 -1.40 11.43 -6.86
N ILE A 52 -0.59 10.38 -6.98
CA ILE A 52 -0.69 9.41 -8.08
C ILE A 52 -2.03 8.67 -8.01
N PHE A 53 -2.44 8.17 -6.83
CA PHE A 53 -3.73 7.50 -6.66
C PHE A 53 -4.92 8.42 -6.97
N GLU A 54 -4.87 9.66 -6.50
CA GLU A 54 -5.88 10.68 -6.82
C GLU A 54 -5.94 10.97 -8.33
N SER A 55 -4.78 11.02 -9.00
CA SER A 55 -4.72 11.28 -10.45
C SER A 55 -5.39 10.19 -11.30
N ILE A 56 -5.50 8.96 -10.79
CA ILE A 56 -6.19 7.85 -11.46
C ILE A 56 -7.62 7.63 -10.94
N GLY A 57 -8.15 8.58 -10.15
CA GLY A 57 -9.55 8.62 -9.72
C GLY A 57 -9.85 7.97 -8.37
N ASN A 58 -8.84 7.60 -7.57
CA ASN A 58 -9.04 7.08 -6.22
C ASN A 58 -9.17 8.21 -5.19
N ASN A 59 -9.75 7.90 -4.03
CA ASN A 59 -9.71 8.77 -2.85
C ASN A 59 -8.54 8.35 -1.96
N VAL A 60 -7.89 9.31 -1.29
CA VAL A 60 -6.78 9.05 -0.37
C VAL A 60 -7.05 9.70 0.99
N GLU A 61 -6.62 9.03 2.06
CA GLU A 61 -6.63 9.53 3.43
C GLU A 61 -5.22 9.35 4.02
N TYR A 62 -4.66 10.42 4.59
CA TYR A 62 -3.35 10.37 5.26
C TYR A 62 -3.55 10.16 6.75
N VAL A 63 -2.92 9.12 7.30
CA VAL A 63 -3.14 8.69 8.69
C VAL A 63 -1.80 8.69 9.44
N PRO A 64 -1.64 9.50 10.51
CA PRO A 64 -0.48 9.39 11.37
C PRO A 64 -0.37 7.98 11.97
N ALA A 65 0.78 7.33 11.80
CA ALA A 65 1.00 5.97 12.25
C ALA A 65 2.38 5.81 12.92
N ASP A 66 2.43 5.02 13.98
CA ASP A 66 3.70 4.58 14.57
C ASP A 66 4.46 3.70 13.57
N SER A 67 5.75 4.00 13.38
CA SER A 67 6.58 3.40 12.33
C SER A 67 6.84 1.90 12.53
N GLN A 68 6.63 1.36 13.74
CA GLN A 68 6.74 -0.07 14.02
C GLN A 68 5.38 -0.75 13.98
N ALA A 69 4.33 -0.12 14.52
CA ALA A 69 2.99 -0.71 14.58
C ALA A 69 2.25 -0.69 13.22
N VAL A 70 2.67 0.16 12.28
CA VAL A 70 2.01 0.32 10.96
C VAL A 70 1.85 -1.00 10.20
N TYR A 71 2.79 -1.94 10.31
CA TYR A 71 2.73 -3.22 9.60
C TYR A 71 1.60 -4.11 10.11
N GLU A 72 1.33 -4.09 11.41
CA GLU A 72 0.19 -4.79 11.99
C GLU A 72 -1.13 -4.13 11.58
N SER A 73 -1.17 -2.79 11.51
CA SER A 73 -2.33 -2.07 10.97
C SER A 73 -2.59 -2.41 9.50
N ILE A 74 -1.54 -2.59 8.69
CA ILE A 74 -1.68 -3.07 7.31
C ILE A 74 -2.24 -4.48 7.28
N ARG A 75 -1.68 -5.37 8.10
CA ARG A 75 -2.14 -6.76 8.20
C ARG A 75 -3.63 -6.88 8.57
N GLN A 76 -4.13 -5.96 9.39
CA GLN A 76 -5.53 -5.89 9.81
C GLN A 76 -6.44 -5.14 8.83
N GLY A 77 -5.88 -4.44 7.83
CA GLY A 77 -6.63 -3.65 6.85
C GLY A 77 -7.02 -2.24 7.31
N ASP A 78 -6.40 -1.74 8.37
CA ASP A 78 -6.60 -0.37 8.88
C ASP A 78 -5.73 0.66 8.13
N ILE A 79 -4.65 0.21 7.48
CA ILE A 79 -3.77 0.98 6.60
C ILE A 79 -3.56 0.15 5.34
N ASP A 80 -3.49 0.79 4.17
CA ASP A 80 -3.48 0.02 2.91
C ASP A 80 -2.06 -0.27 2.42
N ILE A 81 -1.10 0.61 2.68
CA ILE A 81 0.27 0.49 2.15
C ILE A 81 1.33 0.97 3.14
N SER A 82 2.58 0.52 2.93
CA SER A 82 3.79 1.19 3.43
C SER A 82 4.78 1.31 2.29
N HIS A 83 5.18 2.53 1.95
CA HIS A 83 6.08 2.83 0.82
C HIS A 83 7.55 3.01 1.21
N GLU A 84 7.86 3.03 2.52
CA GLU A 84 9.23 3.08 3.02
C GLU A 84 9.43 2.03 4.13
N VAL A 85 9.74 0.80 3.73
CA VAL A 85 10.10 -0.29 4.65
C VAL A 85 11.62 -0.36 4.79
N TRP A 86 12.16 0.48 5.67
CA TRP A 86 13.61 0.52 5.93
C TRP A 86 14.10 -0.75 6.64
N GLN A 87 15.03 -1.47 6.01
CA GLN A 87 15.42 -2.81 6.44
C GLN A 87 16.02 -2.85 7.86
N SER A 88 16.88 -1.89 8.20
CA SER A 88 17.57 -1.88 9.50
C SER A 88 16.61 -1.52 10.63
N ALA A 89 15.84 -0.44 10.48
CA ALA A 89 14.92 0.01 11.52
C ALA A 89 13.64 -0.82 11.65
N PHE A 90 13.09 -1.32 10.53
CA PHE A 90 11.72 -1.85 10.49
C PHE A 90 11.59 -3.29 9.99
N GLY A 91 12.66 -3.89 9.44
CA GLY A 91 12.62 -5.23 8.85
C GLY A 91 12.00 -6.29 9.78
N LYS A 92 12.34 -6.26 11.07
CA LYS A 92 11.78 -7.21 12.06
C LYS A 92 10.26 -7.07 12.23
N SER A 93 9.74 -5.85 12.30
CA SER A 93 8.30 -5.61 12.48
C SER A 93 7.52 -5.92 11.21
N PHE A 94 8.11 -5.60 10.05
CA PHE A 94 7.57 -5.98 8.74
C PHE A 94 7.50 -7.50 8.57
N ASP A 95 8.60 -8.21 8.79
CA ASP A 95 8.67 -9.67 8.65
C ASP A 95 7.67 -10.35 9.59
N ALA A 96 7.57 -9.90 10.84
CA ALA A 96 6.62 -10.47 11.79
C ALA A 96 5.15 -10.32 11.33
N ALA A 97 4.77 -9.15 10.80
CA ALA A 97 3.42 -8.92 10.30
C ALA A 97 3.15 -9.68 8.98
N ARG A 98 4.13 -9.73 8.08
CA ARG A 98 4.05 -10.48 6.81
C ARG A 98 3.87 -11.98 7.08
N ASP A 99 4.71 -12.55 7.94
CA ASP A 99 4.72 -13.99 8.22
C ASP A 99 3.46 -14.44 8.97
N ALA A 100 2.80 -13.53 9.69
CA ALA A 100 1.48 -13.75 10.28
C ALA A 100 0.32 -13.74 9.27
N GLY A 101 0.57 -13.32 8.02
CA GLY A 101 -0.41 -13.28 6.93
C GLY A 101 -1.39 -12.11 6.99
N GLY A 102 -1.80 -11.63 5.81
CA GLY A 102 -2.64 -10.43 5.66
C GLY A 102 -1.88 -9.19 5.17
N LEU A 103 -0.56 -9.26 5.10
CA LEU A 103 0.32 -8.26 4.50
C LEU A 103 1.10 -8.92 3.35
N LEU A 104 1.26 -8.19 2.24
CA LEU A 104 2.07 -8.64 1.09
C LEU A 104 3.30 -7.76 0.94
N ASP A 105 4.43 -8.40 0.64
CA ASP A 105 5.63 -7.73 0.17
C ASP A 105 5.46 -7.40 -1.32
N TRP A 106 5.53 -6.12 -1.67
CA TRP A 106 5.29 -5.63 -3.03
C TRP A 106 6.57 -5.22 -3.78
N GLY A 107 7.73 -5.67 -3.28
CA GLY A 107 9.03 -5.49 -3.92
C GLY A 107 9.82 -4.28 -3.43
N ASP A 108 11.01 -4.13 -4.00
CA ASP A 108 12.02 -3.19 -3.52
C ASP A 108 12.04 -1.89 -4.32
N HIS A 109 12.30 -0.78 -3.62
CA HIS A 109 12.78 0.43 -4.27
C HIS A 109 14.22 0.23 -4.76
N GLU A 110 14.64 0.91 -5.83
CA GLU A 110 16.04 0.86 -6.31
C GLU A 110 17.05 1.44 -5.30
N ALA A 111 16.58 2.09 -4.23
CA ALA A 111 17.42 2.73 -3.26
C ALA A 111 18.23 1.70 -2.45
N ARG A 112 19.39 2.13 -1.97
CA ARG A 112 20.16 1.42 -0.96
C ARG A 112 20.09 2.23 0.33
N THR A 113 19.78 1.56 1.42
CA THR A 113 19.51 2.19 2.70
C THR A 113 20.64 1.93 3.69
N LEU A 114 21.03 2.94 4.45
CA LEU A 114 21.91 2.83 5.60
C LEU A 114 21.31 3.64 6.75
N GLU A 115 21.12 2.98 7.89
CA GLU A 115 20.63 3.60 9.11
C GLU A 115 21.60 3.20 10.22
N ASP A 116 22.48 4.12 10.59
CA ASP A 116 23.50 3.90 11.60
C ASP A 116 23.94 5.23 12.22
N MET A 117 24.84 5.14 13.18
CA MET A 117 25.49 6.27 13.80
C MET A 117 26.38 6.99 12.78
N GLY A 118 26.00 8.21 12.42
CA GLY A 118 26.82 9.13 11.63
C GLY A 118 27.50 10.18 12.51
N TYR A 119 28.69 10.61 12.10
CA TYR A 119 29.33 11.80 12.65
C TYR A 119 29.65 12.79 11.52
N PRO A 120 29.68 14.10 11.80
CA PRO A 120 30.07 15.08 10.80
C PRO A 120 31.57 14.99 10.46
N ASN A 121 31.91 15.24 9.19
CA ASN A 121 33.29 15.10 8.68
C ASN A 121 34.34 15.87 9.49
N TRP A 122 34.00 17.06 10.03
CA TRP A 122 34.96 17.86 10.82
C TRP A 122 35.33 17.23 12.16
N VAL A 123 34.59 16.21 12.63
CA VAL A 123 34.90 15.47 13.86
C VAL A 123 36.00 14.43 13.61
N ALA A 124 36.19 13.98 12.36
CA ALA A 124 37.21 13.00 12.01
C ALA A 124 38.63 13.47 12.39
N ASP A 125 38.91 14.76 12.19
CA ASP A 125 40.21 15.37 12.52
C ASP A 125 40.38 15.59 14.04
N LEU A 126 39.27 15.74 14.78
CA LEU A 126 39.26 16.00 16.22
C LEU A 126 39.38 14.71 17.04
N CYS A 127 38.87 13.60 16.52
CA CYS A 127 38.84 12.31 17.19
C CYS A 127 39.42 11.20 16.31
N PRO A 128 40.76 11.13 16.15
CA PRO A 128 41.40 10.06 15.39
C PRO A 128 41.03 8.68 15.95
N GLY A 129 40.52 7.79 15.07
CA GLY A 129 40.10 6.44 15.46
C GLY A 129 38.59 6.27 15.74
N LEU A 130 37.76 7.28 15.44
CA LEU A 130 36.35 7.03 15.17
C LEU A 130 36.20 5.98 14.03
N PRO A 131 35.11 5.19 14.03
CA PRO A 131 34.87 4.18 13.01
C PRO A 131 34.98 4.72 11.59
#